data_AF-A0A9P6JY72-F1
#
_entry.id   AF-A0A9P6JY72-F1
#
_cell.length_a   1.000
_cell.length_b   1.000
_cell.length_c   1.000
_cell.angle_alpha   90.00
_cell.angle_beta   90.00
_cell.angle_gamma   90.00
#
_symmetry.space_group_name_H-M   'P 1'
#
loop_
_entity.id
_entity.type
_entity.pdbx_description
1 polymer ?
#
loop_
_entity_poly.entity_id
_entity_poly.type
_entity_poly.pdbx_seq_one_letter_code
_entity_poly.pdbx_strand_id
1 'polypeptide(L)'
;MVNAAKVLQDLRASAERKPDVVVRLGKPLIDSGAVLKLDADAWLVYEQVAIAALDMGDDALALKCIQALEIKFPGSPRVRRLQGMQLEALGKLAEAGLIYKAILEEDETNV
;
A
#
# COMPACT_ATOMS: atom_id res chain seq x y z
N MET A 1 -19.65 -8.44 2.47
CA MET A 1 -18.80 -7.43 1.78
C MET A 1 -18.79 -6.08 2.49
N VAL A 2 -19.95 -5.50 2.84
CA VAL A 2 -20.04 -4.18 3.52
C VAL A 2 -19.23 -4.08 4.84
N ASN A 3 -19.14 -5.18 5.60
CA ASN A 3 -18.43 -5.19 6.88
C ASN A 3 -16.90 -5.02 6.74
N ALA A 4 -16.25 -5.78 5.84
CA ALA A 4 -14.78 -5.76 5.71
C ALA A 4 -14.25 -4.39 5.24
N ALA A 5 -14.87 -3.79 4.23
CA ALA A 5 -14.48 -2.47 3.73
C ALA A 5 -14.66 -1.38 4.80
N LYS A 6 -15.75 -1.45 5.58
CA LYS A 6 -16.01 -0.52 6.68
C LYS A 6 -14.97 -0.66 7.80
N VAL A 7 -14.63 -1.89 8.21
CA VAL A 7 -13.55 -2.11 9.20
C VAL A 7 -12.22 -1.55 8.70
N LEU A 8 -11.86 -1.77 7.44
CA LEU A 8 -10.63 -1.22 6.86
C LEU A 8 -10.64 0.32 6.85
N GLN A 9 -11.77 0.93 6.52
CA GLN A 9 -11.95 2.39 6.59
C GLN A 9 -11.80 2.91 8.03
N ASP A 10 -12.42 2.25 9.00
CA ASP A 10 -12.38 2.66 10.41
C ASP A 10 -10.98 2.52 11.00
N LEU A 11 -10.25 1.45 10.66
CA LEU A 11 -8.84 1.29 11.02
C LEU A 11 -7.96 2.40 10.42
N ARG A 12 -8.22 2.78 9.17
CA ARG A 12 -7.49 3.89 8.53
C ARG A 12 -7.82 5.24 9.18
N ALA A 13 -9.09 5.49 9.51
CA ALA A 13 -9.53 6.73 10.14
C ALA A 13 -9.05 6.89 11.59
N SER A 14 -8.91 5.79 12.33
CA SER A 14 -8.41 5.75 13.71
C SER A 14 -6.88 5.67 13.81
N ALA A 15 -6.18 5.42 12.70
CA ALA A 15 -4.74 5.16 12.64
C ALA A 15 -4.29 3.96 13.52
N GLU A 16 -5.19 3.02 13.82
CA GLU A 16 -4.84 1.81 14.58
C GLU A 16 -3.95 0.87 13.73
N ARG A 17 -2.76 0.56 14.25
CA ARG A 17 -1.84 -0.39 13.60
C ARG A 17 -2.24 -1.84 13.89
N LYS A 18 -3.08 -2.41 13.03
CA LYS A 18 -3.53 -3.82 13.06
C LYS A 18 -3.26 -4.53 11.73
N PRO A 19 -1.99 -4.77 11.37
CA PRO A 19 -1.62 -5.27 10.05
C PRO A 19 -2.17 -6.68 9.78
N ASP A 20 -2.27 -7.54 10.80
CA ASP A 20 -2.89 -8.86 10.71
C ASP A 20 -4.37 -8.78 10.29
N VAL A 21 -5.11 -7.81 10.85
CA VAL A 21 -6.53 -7.60 10.55
C VAL A 21 -6.69 -7.04 9.14
N VAL A 22 -5.85 -6.08 8.77
CA VAL A 22 -5.86 -5.48 7.44
C VAL A 22 -5.60 -6.53 6.36
N VAL A 23 -4.56 -7.36 6.51
CA VAL A 23 -4.26 -8.43 5.54
C VAL A 23 -5.38 -9.46 5.51
N ARG A 24 -5.88 -9.91 6.67
CA ARG A 24 -6.96 -10.91 6.76
C ARG A 24 -8.24 -10.47 6.05
N LEU A 25 -8.59 -9.19 6.12
CA LEU A 25 -9.80 -8.66 5.48
C LEU A 25 -9.57 -8.19 4.05
N GLY A 26 -8.42 -7.58 3.76
CA GLY A 26 -8.11 -6.96 2.48
C GLY A 26 -7.70 -7.96 1.40
N LYS A 27 -6.90 -8.97 1.73
CA LYS A 27 -6.41 -9.97 0.76
C LYS A 27 -7.57 -10.68 0.02
N PRO A 28 -8.61 -11.21 0.71
CA PRO A 28 -9.75 -11.81 0.01
C PRO A 28 -10.55 -10.82 -0.86
N LEU A 29 -10.64 -9.55 -0.46
CA LEU A 29 -11.31 -8.51 -1.25
C LEU A 29 -10.56 -8.20 -2.55
N ILE A 30 -9.23 -8.17 -2.48
CA ILE A 30 -8.36 -7.96 -3.64
C ILE A 30 -8.37 -9.18 -4.55
N ASP A 31 -8.20 -10.39 -3.99
CA ASP A 31 -8.12 -11.63 -4.77
C ASP A 31 -9.42 -11.95 -5.51
N SER A 32 -10.57 -11.64 -4.90
CA SER A 32 -11.88 -11.80 -5.54
C SER A 32 -12.25 -10.68 -6.50
N GLY A 33 -11.47 -9.60 -6.57
CA GLY A 33 -11.82 -8.36 -7.30
C GLY A 33 -12.97 -7.57 -6.68
N ALA A 34 -13.56 -8.02 -5.56
CA ALA A 34 -14.64 -7.33 -4.87
C ALA A 34 -14.25 -5.92 -4.40
N VAL A 35 -12.97 -5.69 -4.13
CA VAL A 35 -12.42 -4.37 -3.77
C VAL A 35 -12.74 -3.29 -4.81
N LEU A 36 -12.82 -3.65 -6.10
CA LEU A 36 -13.06 -2.71 -7.19
C LEU A 36 -14.47 -2.11 -7.16
N LYS A 37 -15.41 -2.73 -6.44
CA LYS A 37 -16.77 -2.20 -6.22
C LYS A 37 -16.79 -0.99 -5.26
N LEU A 38 -15.65 -0.62 -4.71
CA LEU A 38 -15.48 0.54 -3.81
C LEU A 38 -15.02 1.80 -4.57
N ASP A 39 -14.89 1.75 -5.90
CA ASP A 39 -14.49 2.88 -6.75
C ASP A 39 -13.20 3.57 -6.28
N ALA A 40 -13.29 4.83 -5.83
CA ALA A 40 -12.15 5.59 -5.34
C ALA A 40 -11.53 4.98 -4.07
N ASP A 41 -12.36 4.41 -3.19
CA ASP A 41 -11.90 3.78 -1.94
C ASP A 41 -11.14 2.47 -2.18
N ALA A 42 -11.31 1.85 -3.36
CA ALA A 42 -10.58 0.63 -3.72
C ALA A 42 -9.07 0.84 -3.62
N TRP A 43 -8.58 1.98 -4.09
CA TRP A 43 -7.15 2.30 -4.12
C TRP A 43 -6.59 2.59 -2.73
N LEU A 44 -7.39 3.18 -1.84
CA LEU A 44 -7.04 3.33 -0.43
C LEU A 44 -6.91 1.97 0.26
N VAL A 45 -7.72 0.99 -0.13
CA VAL A 45 -7.60 -0.39 0.37
C VAL A 45 -6.32 -1.05 -0.17
N TYR A 46 -6.00 -0.90 -1.45
CA TYR A 46 -4.74 -1.43 -2.00
C TYR A 46 -3.50 -0.89 -1.28
N GLU A 47 -3.44 0.42 -1.03
CA GLU A 47 -2.33 1.03 -0.30
C GLU A 47 -2.27 0.56 1.15
N GLN A 48 -3.42 0.52 1.84
CA GLN A 48 -3.49 0.04 3.22
C GLN A 48 -3.02 -1.42 3.34
N VAL A 49 -3.42 -2.27 2.39
CA VAL A 49 -3.00 -3.68 2.35
C VAL A 49 -1.53 -3.80 1.97
N ALA A 50 -1.00 -2.97 1.08
CA ALA A 50 0.43 -2.98 0.75
C ALA A 50 1.29 -2.73 2.00
N ILE A 51 0.98 -1.69 2.78
CA ILE A 51 1.71 -1.35 4.01
C ILE A 51 1.59 -2.47 5.04
N ALA A 52 0.38 -2.97 5.27
CA ALA A 52 0.16 -4.07 6.23
C ALA A 52 0.83 -5.38 5.79
N ALA A 53 0.92 -5.64 4.49
CA ALA A 53 1.62 -6.81 3.96
C ALA A 53 3.13 -6.71 4.21
N LEU A 54 3.73 -5.53 4.02
CA LEU A 54 5.13 -5.28 4.38
C LEU A 54 5.39 -5.50 5.87
N ASP A 55 4.50 -4.99 6.74
CA ASP A 55 4.57 -5.19 8.20
C ASP A 55 4.53 -6.69 8.59
N MET A 56 3.85 -7.51 7.79
CA MET A 56 3.68 -8.95 8.03
C MET A 56 4.71 -9.82 7.28
N GLY A 57 5.58 -9.22 6.45
CA GLY A 57 6.52 -9.95 5.58
C GLY A 57 5.86 -10.72 4.43
N ASP A 58 4.63 -10.36 4.02
CA ASP A 58 3.97 -10.93 2.83
C ASP A 58 4.37 -10.13 1.57
N ASP A 59 5.62 -10.29 1.14
CA ASP A 59 6.22 -9.55 0.02
C ASP A 59 5.43 -9.69 -1.29
N ALA A 60 4.84 -10.87 -1.51
CA ALA A 60 4.05 -11.16 -2.71
C ALA A 60 2.75 -10.34 -2.73
N LEU A 61 2.06 -10.24 -1.60
CA LEU A 61 0.86 -9.42 -1.48
C LEU A 61 1.21 -7.92 -1.59
N ALA A 62 2.29 -7.49 -0.95
CA ALA A 62 2.77 -6.11 -1.06
C ALA A 62 3.05 -5.74 -2.53
N LEU A 63 3.82 -6.58 -3.24
CA LEU A 63 4.14 -6.39 -4.66
C LEU A 63 2.88 -6.29 -5.53
N LYS A 64 1.94 -7.23 -5.34
CA LYS A 64 0.67 -7.24 -6.07
C LYS A 64 -0.08 -5.92 -5.90
N CYS A 65 -0.15 -5.41 -4.68
CA CYS A 65 -0.85 -4.15 -4.39
C CYS A 65 -0.13 -2.95 -5.00
N ILE A 66 1.19 -2.87 -4.85
CA ILE A 66 2.02 -1.78 -5.38
C ILE A 66 1.94 -1.73 -6.91
N GLN A 67 1.98 -2.88 -7.59
CA GLN A 67 1.84 -2.95 -9.06
C GLN A 67 0.46 -2.46 -9.53
N ALA A 68 -0.61 -2.84 -8.83
CA ALA A 68 -1.96 -2.36 -9.15
C ALA A 68 -2.05 -0.83 -8.99
N LEU A 69 -1.41 -0.27 -7.96
CA LEU A 69 -1.35 1.17 -7.74
C LEU A 69 -0.51 1.90 -8.79
N GLU A 70 0.63 1.34 -9.21
CA GLU A 70 1.48 1.91 -10.27
C GLU A 70 0.72 1.97 -11.61
N ILE A 71 -0.02 0.91 -11.95
CA ILE A 71 -0.86 0.90 -13.16
C ILE A 71 -1.92 2.00 -13.11
N LYS A 72 -2.52 2.23 -11.94
CA LYS A 72 -3.59 3.21 -11.77
C LYS A 72 -3.08 4.65 -11.68
N PHE A 73 -1.94 4.86 -11.03
CA PHE A 73 -1.34 6.17 -10.73
C PHE A 73 0.14 6.19 -11.12
N PRO A 74 0.47 6.05 -12.41
CA PRO A 74 1.85 5.93 -12.87
C PRO A 74 2.66 7.15 -12.47
N GLY A 75 3.87 6.91 -11.94
CA GLY A 75 4.77 7.97 -11.50
C GLY A 75 4.33 8.73 -10.24
N SER A 76 3.28 8.30 -9.54
CA SER A 76 2.85 8.95 -8.31
C SER A 76 3.95 8.88 -7.23
N PRO A 77 4.31 10.01 -6.58
CA PRO A 77 5.30 9.99 -5.49
C PRO A 77 4.85 9.11 -4.32
N ARG A 78 3.53 9.01 -4.10
CA ARG A 78 2.93 8.14 -3.08
C ARG A 78 3.15 6.67 -3.38
N VAL A 79 3.05 6.25 -4.65
CA VAL A 79 3.34 4.88 -5.09
C VAL A 79 4.83 4.59 -5.05
N ARG A 80 5.67 5.54 -5.49
CA ARG A 80 7.13 5.44 -5.40
C ARG A 80 7.60 5.26 -3.96
N ARG A 81 6.96 5.93 -2.99
CA ARG A 81 7.26 5.71 -1.57
C ARG A 81 7.01 4.27 -1.14
N LEU A 82 5.93 3.63 -1.60
CA LEU A 82 5.65 2.22 -1.32
C LEU A 82 6.69 1.29 -1.97
N GLN A 83 7.17 1.62 -3.18
CA GLN A 83 8.27 0.88 -3.82
C GLN A 83 9.56 0.99 -3.00
N GLY A 84 9.87 2.18 -2.46
CA GLY A 84 10.95 2.36 -1.51
C GLY A 84 10.78 1.49 -0.26
N MET A 85 9.59 1.51 0.36
CA MET A 85 9.31 0.69 1.55
C MET A 85 9.45 -0.81 1.28
N GLN A 86 9.07 -1.27 0.08
CA GLN A 86 9.30 -2.65 -0.34
C GLN A 86 10.79 -2.98 -0.45
N LEU A 87 11.58 -2.09 -1.04
CA LEU A 87 13.04 -2.28 -1.11
C LEU A 87 13.66 -2.32 0.29
N GLU A 88 13.17 -1.49 1.23
CA GLU A 88 13.58 -1.56 2.63
C GLU A 88 13.27 -2.91 3.26
N ALA A 89 12.03 -3.42 3.09
CA ALA A 89 11.63 -4.73 3.59
C ALA A 89 12.48 -5.88 3.01
N LEU A 90 12.94 -5.73 1.77
CA LEU A 90 13.84 -6.67 1.10
C LEU A 90 15.34 -6.48 1.45
N GLY A 91 15.69 -5.52 2.31
CA GLY A 91 17.07 -5.21 2.71
C GLY A 91 17.87 -4.41 1.67
N LYS A 92 17.23 -3.89 0.61
CA LYS A 92 17.85 -3.15 -0.49
C LYS A 92 17.90 -1.65 -0.20
N LEU A 93 18.52 -1.28 0.92
CA LEU A 93 18.49 0.08 1.46
C LEU A 93 19.09 1.14 0.51
N ALA A 94 20.13 0.79 -0.25
CA ALA A 94 20.74 1.71 -1.22
C ALA A 94 19.78 2.05 -2.37
N GLU A 95 19.06 1.04 -2.89
CA GLU A 95 18.07 1.24 -3.95
C GLU A 95 16.88 2.06 -3.42
N ALA A 96 16.41 1.78 -2.20
CA ALA A 96 15.36 2.57 -1.54
C ALA A 96 15.77 4.04 -1.39
N GLY A 97 17.00 4.29 -0.94
CA GLY A 97 17.56 5.63 -0.77
C GLY A 97 17.58 6.44 -2.07
N LEU A 98 17.88 5.81 -3.21
CA LEU A 98 17.81 6.47 -4.52
C LEU A 98 16.38 6.91 -4.87
N ILE A 99 15.38 6.06 -4.57
CA ILE A 99 13.97 6.42 -4.80
C ILE A 99 13.58 7.64 -3.97
N TYR A 100 13.87 7.64 -2.67
CA TYR A 100 13.51 8.73 -1.78
C TYR A 100 14.22 10.04 -2.14
N LYS A 101 15.50 9.97 -2.48
CA LYS A 101 16.25 11.13 -2.94
C LYS A 101 15.62 11.73 -4.20
N ALA A 102 15.26 10.89 -5.17
CA ALA A 102 14.62 11.37 -6.39
C ALA A 102 13.21 11.96 -6.14
N ILE A 103 12.46 11.49 -5.13
CA ILE A 103 11.20 12.14 -4.72
C ILE A 103 11.47 13.54 -4.15
N LEU A 104 12.48 13.67 -3.28
CA LEU A 104 12.86 14.96 -2.68
C LEU A 104 13.44 15.95 -3.70
N GLU A 105 14.10 15.47 -4.74
CA GLU A 105 14.59 16.33 -5.85
C GLU A 105 13.43 16.91 -6.68
N GLU A 106 12.30 16.22 -6.77
CA GLU A 106 11.09 16.69 -7.46
C GLU A 106 10.26 17.65 -6.59
N ASP A 107 10.23 17.42 -5.28
CA ASP A 107 9.55 18.25 -4.29
C ASP A 107 10.36 18.25 -2.98
N GLU A 108 11.14 19.31 -2.76
CA GLU A 108 12.02 19.45 -1.60
C GLU A 108 11.26 19.48 -0.26
N THR A 109 9.94 19.71 -0.29
CA THR A 109 9.08 19.74 0.90
C THR A 109 8.32 18.44 1.14
N ASN A 110 8.63 17.38 0.37
CA ASN A 110 8.02 16.06 0.50
C ASN A 110 8.55 15.31 1.74
N VAL A 111 7.98 15.60 2.91
CA VAL A 111 8.27 14.95 4.20
C VAL A 111 7.20 13.94 4.61
#